data_AF-A0A1G7HUP1-F1
#
_entry.id   AF-A0A1G7HUP1-F1
#
_cell.length_a   1.000
_cell.length_b   1.000
_cell.length_c   1.000
_cell.angle_alpha   90.00
_cell.angle_beta   90.00
_cell.angle_gamma   90.00
#
_symmetry.space_group_name_H-M   'P 1'
#
loop_
_entity.id
_entity.type
_entity.pdbx_description
1 polymer ?
#
loop_
_entity_poly.entity_id
_entity_poly.type
_entity_poly.pdbx_seq_one_letter_code
_entity_poly.pdbx_strand_id
1 'polypeptide(L)'
;MFEPTPVLLAFLIFKRFVFLELVAALALARVIRATGPSRLAALGALFLASVGAAILLAPMAGLDHGPVYAAGARFMAMGSGMLPLLLPSVLLALSAYVPGSRHRGIDIAHIVALWVLVGLWLASVML
;
A
#
# COMPACT_ATOMS: atom_id res chain seq x y z
N MET A 1 29.39 14.89 1.52
CA MET A 1 28.41 13.78 1.68
C MET A 1 27.09 14.26 1.10
N PHE A 2 26.44 13.45 0.26
CA PHE A 2 25.07 13.72 -0.16
C PHE A 2 24.15 13.31 1.00
N GLU A 3 23.71 14.27 1.81
CA GLU A 3 22.70 14.02 2.82
C GLU A 3 21.33 13.96 2.13
N PRO A 4 20.53 12.89 2.34
CA PRO A 4 19.21 12.81 1.75
C PRO A 4 18.33 13.92 2.31
N THR A 5 17.63 14.64 1.42
CA THR A 5 16.71 15.69 1.85
C THR A 5 15.64 15.10 2.78
N PRO A 6 15.16 15.86 3.79
CA PRO A 6 14.13 15.38 4.70
C PRO A 6 12.86 14.88 3.99
N VAL A 7 12.54 15.48 2.84
CA VAL A 7 11.41 15.09 1.99
C VAL A 7 11.60 13.69 1.39
N LEU A 8 12.81 13.39 0.90
CA LEU A 8 13.13 12.07 0.37
C LEU A 8 13.04 11.00 1.47
N LEU A 9 13.55 11.30 2.67
CA LEU A 9 13.43 10.39 3.82
C LEU A 9 11.96 10.15 4.19
N ALA A 10 11.14 11.21 4.27
CA ALA A 10 9.71 11.08 4.54
C ALA A 10 9.00 10.24 3.48
N PHE A 11 9.31 10.44 2.20
CA PHE A 11 8.79 9.63 1.10
C PHE A 11 9.18 8.17 1.24
N LEU A 12 10.45 7.86 1.47
CA LEU A 12 10.93 6.48 1.61
C LEU A 12 10.32 5.78 2.82
N ILE A 13 10.19 6.46 3.96
CA ILE A 13 9.56 5.91 5.17
C ILE A 13 8.08 5.63 4.89
N PHE A 14 7.36 6.61 4.34
CA PHE A 14 5.94 6.47 4.06
C PHE A 14 5.67 5.35 3.06
N LYS A 15 6.44 5.30 1.98
CA LYS A 15 6.36 4.29 0.93
C LYS A 15 6.65 2.88 1.46
N ARG A 16 7.66 2.73 2.32
CA ARG A 16 8.15 1.43 2.77
C ARG A 16 7.39 0.86 3.96
N PHE A 17 7.05 1.70 4.94
CA PHE A 17 6.55 1.24 6.24
C PHE A 17 5.10 1.64 6.51
N VAL A 18 4.61 2.73 5.91
CA VAL A 18 3.30 3.28 6.31
C VAL A 18 2.20 2.93 5.32
N PHE A 19 2.46 3.07 4.01
CA PHE A 19 1.39 3.06 3.02
C PHE A 19 0.67 1.72 2.92
N LEU A 20 1.40 0.59 2.79
CA LEU A 20 0.77 -0.73 2.68
C LEU A 20 0.12 -1.17 3.98
N GLU A 21 0.68 -0.84 5.14
CA GLU A 21 0.06 -1.11 6.44
C GLU A 21 -1.26 -0.34 6.59
N LEU A 22 -1.28 0.92 6.18
CA LEU A 22 -2.48 1.75 6.19
C LEU A 22 -3.54 1.21 5.23
N VAL A 23 -3.15 0.83 4.01
CA VAL A 23 -4.07 0.20 3.03
C VAL A 23 -4.60 -1.13 3.57
N ALA A 24 -3.77 -1.96 4.21
CA ALA A 24 -4.18 -3.21 4.83
C ALA A 24 -5.18 -2.95 5.97
N ALA A 25 -4.93 -1.99 6.85
CA ALA A 25 -5.84 -1.63 7.94
C ALA A 25 -7.19 -1.13 7.42
N LEU A 26 -7.20 -0.28 6.39
CA LEU A 26 -8.41 0.21 5.74
C LEU A 26 -9.16 -0.93 5.03
N ALA A 27 -8.45 -1.82 4.35
CA ALA A 27 -9.03 -2.99 3.69
C ALA A 27 -9.62 -3.97 4.71
N LEU A 28 -8.96 -4.21 5.85
CA LEU A 28 -9.49 -5.02 6.94
C LEU A 28 -10.77 -4.42 7.52
N ALA A 29 -10.76 -3.11 7.82
CA ALA A 29 -11.94 -2.40 8.28
C ALA A 29 -13.10 -2.52 7.28
N ARG A 30 -12.80 -2.52 5.98
CA ARG A 30 -13.77 -2.74 4.92
C ARG A 30 -14.29 -4.17 4.90
N VAL A 31 -13.43 -5.17 5.02
CA VAL A 31 -13.81 -6.60 5.05
C VAL A 31 -14.76 -6.91 6.21
N ILE A 32 -14.56 -6.27 7.36
CA ILE A 32 -15.40 -6.46 8.56
C ILE A 32 -16.79 -5.81 8.36
N ARG A 33 -16.86 -4.67 7.65
CA ARG A 33 -18.09 -3.85 7.55
C ARG A 33 -18.89 -4.06 6.27
N ALA A 34 -18.26 -4.50 5.18
CA ALA A 34 -18.90 -4.64 3.88
C ALA A 34 -19.48 -6.05 3.67
N THR A 35 -20.46 -6.16 2.79
CA THR A 35 -21.06 -7.44 2.40
C THR A 35 -20.95 -7.66 0.88
N GLY A 36 -21.09 -8.92 0.46
CA GLY A 36 -21.14 -9.30 -0.95
C GLY A 36 -19.84 -8.97 -1.73
N PRO A 37 -19.94 -8.44 -2.96
CA PRO A 37 -18.79 -8.28 -3.85
C PRO A 37 -17.81 -7.19 -3.40
N SER A 38 -18.26 -6.17 -2.65
CA SER A 38 -17.37 -5.19 -1.99
C SER A 38 -16.39 -5.88 -1.02
N ARG A 39 -16.84 -6.90 -0.30
CA ARG A 39 -15.99 -7.66 0.63
C ARG A 39 -14.91 -8.47 -0.09
N LEU A 40 -15.21 -9.06 -1.25
CA LEU A 40 -14.21 -9.81 -2.04
C LEU A 40 -13.11 -8.89 -2.59
N ALA A 41 -13.47 -7.72 -3.11
CA ALA A 41 -12.50 -6.73 -3.55
C ALA A 41 -11.61 -6.26 -2.38
N ALA A 42 -12.22 -6.01 -1.20
CA ALA A 42 -11.48 -5.64 0.01
C ALA A 42 -10.58 -6.77 0.52
N LEU A 43 -10.98 -8.05 0.39
CA LEU A 43 -10.13 -9.20 0.72
C LEU A 43 -8.91 -9.27 -0.21
N GLY A 44 -9.10 -9.03 -1.52
CA GLY A 44 -7.99 -8.95 -2.47
C GLY A 44 -7.02 -7.83 -2.13
N ALA A 45 -7.53 -6.63 -1.80
CA ALA A 45 -6.72 -5.51 -1.35
C ALA A 45 -5.94 -5.84 -0.06
N LEU A 46 -6.62 -6.44 0.93
CA LEU A 46 -6.02 -6.84 2.20
C LEU A 46 -4.90 -7.85 1.99
N PHE A 47 -5.14 -8.88 1.19
CA PHE A 47 -4.14 -9.91 0.90
C PHE A 47 -2.91 -9.31 0.24
N LEU A 48 -3.09 -8.55 -0.85
CA LEU A 48 -1.96 -7.94 -1.57
C LEU A 48 -1.20 -6.93 -0.70
N ALA A 49 -1.90 -6.11 0.09
CA ALA A 49 -1.27 -5.14 0.97
C ALA A 49 -0.47 -5.82 2.09
N SER A 50 -1.02 -6.88 2.68
CA SER A 50 -0.36 -7.64 3.75
C SER A 50 0.87 -8.38 3.24
N VAL A 51 0.77 -9.04 2.08
CA VAL A 51 1.91 -9.73 1.45
C VAL A 51 2.99 -8.72 1.06
N GLY A 52 2.62 -7.59 0.45
CA GLY A 52 3.57 -6.54 0.10
C GLY A 52 4.27 -5.95 1.32
N ALA A 53 3.53 -5.67 2.39
CA ALA A 53 4.10 -5.19 3.66
C ALA A 53 5.05 -6.23 4.27
N ALA A 54 4.65 -7.51 4.30
CA ALA A 54 5.49 -8.59 4.79
C ALA A 54 6.82 -8.69 4.02
N ILE A 55 6.80 -8.55 2.69
CA ILE A 55 8.03 -8.54 1.87
C ILE A 55 8.92 -7.33 2.20
N LEU A 56 8.36 -6.13 2.37
CA LEU A 56 9.15 -4.92 2.69
C LEU A 56 9.78 -4.96 4.08
N LEU A 57 9.10 -5.64 5.01
CA LEU A 57 9.52 -5.80 6.41
C LEU A 57 10.37 -7.06 6.64
N ALA A 58 10.35 -8.05 5.73
CA ALA A 58 11.10 -9.30 5.87
C ALA A 58 12.60 -9.11 6.22
N PRO A 59 13.34 -8.14 5.65
CA PRO A 59 14.72 -7.89 6.05
C PRO A 59 14.89 -7.50 7.53
N MET A 60 13.89 -6.84 8.12
CA MET A 60 13.94 -6.46 9.54
C MET A 60 13.78 -7.67 10.47
N ALA A 61 13.14 -8.73 9.98
CA ALA A 61 13.01 -10.01 10.68
C ALA A 61 14.12 -11.01 10.30
N GLY A 62 15.07 -10.62 9.44
CA GLY A 62 16.08 -11.51 8.88
C GLY A 62 15.51 -12.59 7.96
N LEU A 63 14.33 -12.39 7.36
CA LEU A 63 13.63 -13.34 6.46
C LEU A 63 13.81 -12.97 4.98
N ASP A 64 14.92 -12.34 4.63
CA ASP A 64 15.25 -11.83 3.30
C ASP A 64 15.98 -12.84 2.40
N HIS A 65 15.97 -14.11 2.78
CA HIS A 65 16.64 -15.19 2.06
C HIS A 65 15.62 -16.19 1.49
N GLY A 66 15.89 -16.66 0.26
CA GLY A 66 15.09 -17.69 -0.41
C GLY A 66 14.37 -17.23 -1.69
N PRO A 67 13.89 -18.18 -2.51
CA PRO A 67 13.34 -17.90 -3.84
C PRO A 67 12.02 -17.12 -3.78
N VAL A 68 11.22 -17.32 -2.72
CA VAL A 68 9.94 -16.63 -2.52
C VAL A 68 10.16 -15.14 -2.24
N TYR A 69 11.07 -14.82 -1.32
CA TYR A 69 11.45 -13.43 -1.06
C TYR A 69 12.05 -12.77 -2.29
N ALA A 70 12.95 -13.45 -3.02
CA ALA A 70 13.55 -12.89 -4.23
C ALA A 70 12.50 -12.56 -5.31
N ALA A 71 11.52 -13.44 -5.53
CA ALA A 71 10.42 -13.18 -6.46
C ALA A 71 9.54 -12.01 -5.97
N GLY A 72 9.20 -12.00 -4.67
CA GLY A 72 8.45 -10.92 -4.04
C GLY A 72 9.15 -9.58 -4.13
N ALA A 73 10.45 -9.52 -3.82
CA ALA A 73 11.26 -8.30 -3.88
C ALA A 73 11.38 -7.77 -5.32
N ARG A 74 11.52 -8.65 -6.32
CA ARG A 74 11.49 -8.26 -7.74
C ARG A 74 10.15 -7.64 -8.13
N PHE A 75 9.04 -8.23 -7.69
CA PHE A 75 7.73 -7.64 -7.87
C PHE A 75 7.63 -6.28 -7.15
N MET A 76 8.09 -6.20 -5.90
CA MET A 76 8.12 -4.97 -5.10
C MET A 76 8.97 -3.85 -5.72
N ALA A 77 9.92 -4.18 -6.60
CA ALA A 77 10.73 -3.21 -7.33
C ALA A 77 10.11 -2.72 -8.65
N MET A 78 9.03 -3.36 -9.15
CA MET A 78 8.42 -3.02 -10.43
C MET A 78 7.84 -1.60 -10.45
N GLY A 79 7.96 -0.92 -11.59
CA GLY A 79 7.44 0.44 -11.76
C GLY A 79 8.02 1.42 -10.74
N SER A 80 9.34 1.35 -10.49
CA SER A 80 10.05 2.10 -9.42
C SER A 80 9.56 1.79 -8.00
N GLY A 81 8.91 0.64 -7.80
CA GLY A 81 8.27 0.25 -6.54
C GLY A 81 6.95 0.98 -6.25
N MET A 82 6.34 1.63 -7.24
CA MET A 82 5.01 2.22 -7.12
C MET A 82 3.90 1.24 -7.49
N LEU A 83 4.11 0.42 -8.52
CA LEU A 83 3.12 -0.54 -9.02
C LEU A 83 2.56 -1.47 -7.91
N PRO A 84 3.39 -2.06 -7.03
CA PRO A 84 2.93 -2.93 -5.93
C PRO A 84 2.12 -2.20 -4.85
N LEU A 85 2.28 -0.87 -4.73
CA LEU A 85 1.50 -0.03 -3.82
C LEU A 85 0.14 0.30 -4.44
N LEU A 86 0.13 0.54 -5.75
CA LEU A 86 -1.08 0.92 -6.49
C LEU A 86 -2.05 -0.24 -6.67
N LEU A 87 -1.57 -1.48 -6.89
CA LEU A 87 -2.46 -2.64 -7.05
C LEU A 87 -3.46 -2.85 -5.89
N PRO A 88 -3.01 -3.02 -4.63
CA PRO A 88 -3.94 -3.18 -3.50
C PRO A 88 -4.81 -1.93 -3.31
N SER A 89 -4.26 -0.74 -3.59
CA SER A 89 -4.99 0.51 -3.54
C SER A 89 -6.14 0.56 -4.56
N VAL A 90 -5.92 0.12 -5.80
CA VAL A 90 -6.96 0.04 -6.83
C VAL A 90 -8.06 -0.93 -6.41
N LEU A 91 -7.70 -2.10 -5.87
CA LEU A 91 -8.71 -3.05 -5.36
C LEU A 91 -9.53 -2.46 -4.21
N LEU A 92 -8.89 -1.74 -3.29
CA LEU A 92 -9.58 -1.06 -2.20
C LEU A 92 -10.52 0.03 -2.74
N ALA A 93 -10.08 0.82 -3.71
CA ALA A 93 -10.92 1.82 -4.37
C ALA A 93 -12.10 1.17 -5.12
N LEU A 94 -11.87 0.07 -5.85
CA LEU A 94 -12.93 -0.69 -6.53
C LEU A 94 -13.97 -1.22 -5.54
N SER A 95 -13.55 -1.62 -4.33
CA SER A 95 -14.48 -2.02 -3.27
C SER A 95 -15.45 -0.90 -2.84
N ALA A 96 -15.20 0.36 -3.21
CA ALA A 96 -16.09 1.51 -2.99
C ALA A 96 -17.13 1.74 -4.07
N TYR A 97 -16.84 1.34 -5.30
CA TYR A 97 -17.79 1.48 -6.40
C TYR A 97 -18.74 0.28 -6.52
N VAL A 98 -18.38 -0.84 -5.92
CA VAL A 98 -19.15 -2.08 -5.95
C VAL A 98 -20.25 -2.09 -4.86
N PRO A 99 -21.45 -2.65 -5.13
CA PRO A 99 -22.53 -2.74 -4.15
C PRO A 99 -22.11 -3.46 -2.86
N GLY A 100 -22.64 -3.01 -1.72
CA GLY A 100 -22.39 -3.61 -0.40
C GLY A 100 -21.52 -2.78 0.55
N SER A 101 -21.18 -1.54 0.18
CA SER A 101 -20.55 -0.58 1.09
C SER A 101 -21.33 0.72 1.23
N ARG A 102 -21.45 1.22 2.47
CA ARG A 102 -22.04 2.53 2.79
C ARG A 102 -21.10 3.47 3.56
N HIS A 103 -19.82 3.11 3.71
CA HIS A 103 -18.90 3.80 4.63
C HIS A 103 -17.85 4.65 3.92
N ARG A 104 -18.21 5.91 3.64
CA ARG A 104 -17.36 6.91 2.97
C ARG A 104 -16.08 7.27 3.74
N GLY A 105 -16.04 7.06 5.06
CA GLY A 105 -14.86 7.39 5.87
C GLY A 105 -13.60 6.60 5.47
N ILE A 106 -13.76 5.32 5.10
CA ILE A 106 -12.66 4.47 4.60
C ILE A 106 -12.14 5.02 3.27
N ASP A 107 -13.06 5.40 2.40
CA ASP A 107 -12.75 5.89 1.06
C ASP A 107 -12.03 7.25 1.13
N ILE A 108 -12.48 8.16 2.02
CA ILE A 108 -11.81 9.44 2.29
C ILE A 108 -10.40 9.21 2.84
N ALA A 109 -10.25 8.35 3.86
CA ALA A 109 -8.94 8.05 4.44
C ALA A 109 -7.97 7.46 3.39
N HIS A 110 -8.48 6.59 2.52
CA HIS A 110 -7.71 6.01 1.41
C HIS A 110 -7.29 7.06 0.37
N ILE A 111 -8.18 7.98 0.00
CA ILE A 111 -7.87 9.09 -0.90
C ILE A 111 -6.80 10.00 -0.28
N VAL A 112 -6.91 10.32 1.00
CA VAL A 112 -5.88 11.13 1.71
C VAL A 112 -4.53 10.41 1.69
N ALA A 113 -4.50 9.10 1.96
CA ALA A 113 -3.27 8.31 1.90
C ALA A 113 -2.62 8.34 0.51
N LEU A 114 -3.42 8.25 -0.55
CA LEU A 114 -2.96 8.37 -1.94
C LEU A 114 -2.40 9.76 -2.24
N TRP A 115 -3.08 10.82 -1.80
CA TRP A 115 -2.59 12.19 -1.95
C TRP A 115 -1.25 12.40 -1.24
N VAL A 116 -1.07 11.86 -0.04
CA VAL A 116 0.21 11.92 0.67
C VAL A 116 1.29 11.16 -0.10
N LEU A 117 1.00 9.95 -0.59
CA LEU A 117 1.97 9.18 -1.38
C LEU A 117 2.42 9.93 -2.63
N VAL A 118 1.46 10.43 -3.41
CA VAL A 118 1.72 11.14 -4.67
C VAL A 118 2.38 12.50 -4.42
N GLY A 119 1.93 13.23 -3.40
CA GLY A 119 2.50 14.52 -3.01
C GLY A 119 3.97 14.39 -2.60
N LEU A 120 4.28 13.40 -1.76
CA LEU A 120 5.67 13.10 -1.37
C LEU A 120 6.51 12.63 -2.57
N TRP A 121 5.93 11.84 -3.47
CA TRP A 121 6.63 11.38 -4.67
C TRP A 121 6.99 12.55 -5.60
N LEU A 122 6.03 13.41 -5.92
CA LEU A 122 6.28 14.60 -6.76
C LEU A 122 7.29 15.55 -6.12
N ALA A 123 7.15 15.81 -4.81
CA ALA A 123 8.09 16.64 -4.07
C ALA A 123 9.51 16.05 -4.09
N SER A 124 9.65 14.72 -4.01
CA SER A 124 10.94 14.04 -4.07
C SER A 124 11.60 14.04 -5.45
N VAL A 125 10.84 14.25 -6.52
CA VAL A 125 11.35 14.33 -7.90
C VAL A 125 11.73 15.77 -8.27
N MET A 126 11.09 16.77 -7.66
CA MET A 126 11.29 18.19 -7.95
C MET A 126 12.41 18.86 -7.13
N LEU A 127 12.87 18.21 -6.04
CA LEU A 127 13.90 18.70 -5.13
C LEU A 127 15.21 17.93 -5.32
#